data_AF-A0A0U1QTE2-F1
#
_entry.id   AF-A0A0U1QTE2-F1
#
_cell.length_a   1.000
_cell.length_b   1.000
_cell.length_c   1.000
_cell.angle_alpha   90.00
_cell.angle_beta   90.00
_cell.angle_gamma   90.00
#
_symmetry.space_group_name_H-M   'P 1'
#
loop_
_entity.id
_entity.type
_entity.pdbx_description
1 polymer ?
#
loop_
_entity_poly.entity_id
_entity_poly.type
_entity_poly.pdbx_seq_one_letter_code
_entity_poly.pdbx_strand_id
1 'polypeptide(L)'
;MDNYYNSLDFSLSQRDIGEKNGYQRGMHDGHAAGIQDGRTQVINEANTTIRQLNKHVSDQDNEIAELKKRLAAKNNELAELKNNFNRNAVIMSAERNTLETLASKQPELKGVIGTIFMSNYNTLCSDAMSKGHFKANMLDDKDYAVIAPKTVNFLQNMNTYSK
;
A
#
# COMPACT_ATOMS: atom_id res chain seq x y z
N MET A 1 62.48 54.55 -55.94
CA MET A 1 61.37 53.64 -55.58
C MET A 1 61.85 52.90 -54.36
N ASP A 2 61.76 53.55 -53.21
CA ASP A 2 62.32 52.99 -51.98
C ASP A 2 61.49 51.82 -51.50
N ASN A 3 62.19 50.81 -51.03
CA ASN A 3 61.73 49.43 -50.85
C ASN A 3 60.86 49.33 -49.58
N TYR A 4 59.64 49.88 -49.62
CA TYR A 4 58.69 49.96 -48.49
C TYR A 4 58.49 48.60 -47.79
N TYR A 5 58.51 47.51 -48.56
CA TYR A 5 58.39 46.13 -48.07
C TYR A 5 59.59 45.62 -47.25
N ASN A 6 60.77 46.26 -47.35
CA ASN A 6 61.97 45.93 -46.57
C ASN A 6 62.23 46.94 -45.44
N SER A 7 61.31 47.88 -45.22
CA SER A 7 61.44 48.87 -44.15
C SER A 7 61.11 48.24 -42.79
N LEU A 8 61.78 48.73 -41.75
CA LEU A 8 61.48 48.36 -40.37
C LEU A 8 60.01 48.64 -40.01
N ASP A 9 59.43 49.70 -40.57
CA ASP A 9 58.04 50.08 -40.32
C ASP A 9 57.04 49.05 -40.88
N PHE A 10 57.32 48.47 -42.06
CA PHE A 10 56.50 47.41 -42.61
C PHE A 10 56.56 46.13 -41.77
N SER A 11 57.75 45.75 -41.28
CA SER A 11 57.88 44.56 -40.43
C SER A 11 57.22 44.74 -39.06
N LEU A 12 57.32 45.93 -38.46
CA LEU A 12 56.60 46.29 -37.24
C LEU A 12 55.08 46.26 -37.44
N SER A 13 54.58 46.82 -38.55
CA SER A 13 53.14 46.77 -38.87
C SER A 13 52.62 45.34 -39.05
N GLN A 14 53.38 44.47 -39.72
CA GLN A 14 52.98 43.07 -39.92
C GLN A 14 53.02 42.28 -38.62
N ARG A 15 53.96 42.58 -37.71
CA ARG A 15 54.00 42.02 -36.37
C ARG A 15 52.76 42.45 -35.57
N ASP A 16 52.43 43.73 -35.54
CA ASP A 16 51.28 44.26 -34.79
C ASP A 16 49.95 43.68 -35.31
N ILE A 17 49.81 43.52 -36.63
CA ILE A 17 48.65 42.85 -37.25
C ILE A 17 48.61 41.37 -36.84
N GLY A 18 49.76 40.68 -36.87
CA GLY A 18 49.88 39.28 -36.45
C GLY A 18 49.50 39.08 -34.98
N GLU A 19 50.01 39.93 -34.08
CA GLU A 19 49.71 39.91 -32.65
C GLU A 19 48.24 40.20 -32.37
N LYS A 20 47.67 41.24 -33.01
CA LYS A 20 46.25 41.58 -32.87
C LYS A 20 45.34 40.47 -33.39
N ASN A 21 45.65 39.90 -34.55
CA ASN A 21 44.89 38.79 -35.13
C ASN A 21 45.05 37.49 -34.33
N GLY A 22 46.22 37.25 -33.75
CA GLY A 22 46.47 36.10 -32.88
C GLY A 22 45.68 36.23 -31.57
N TYR A 23 45.71 37.41 -30.95
CA TYR A 23 44.96 37.71 -29.73
C TYR A 23 43.45 37.60 -29.94
N GLN A 24 42.92 38.20 -31.02
CA GLN A 24 41.50 38.15 -31.35
C GLN A 24 41.03 36.72 -31.64
N ARG A 25 41.83 35.93 -32.40
CA ARG A 25 41.51 34.52 -32.64
C ARG A 25 41.57 33.68 -31.37
N GLY A 26 42.61 33.84 -30.55
CA GLY A 26 42.72 33.12 -29.28
C GLY A 26 41.57 33.42 -28.33
N MET A 27 41.11 34.68 -28.25
CA MET A 27 39.92 35.04 -27.48
C MET A 27 38.64 34.42 -28.04
N HIS A 28 38.43 34.50 -29.35
CA HIS A 28 37.25 33.95 -30.01
C HIS A 28 37.18 32.43 -29.86
N ASP A 29 38.29 31.73 -30.14
CA ASP A 29 38.38 30.28 -30.09
C ASP A 29 38.26 29.77 -28.65
N GLY A 30 38.90 30.44 -27.69
CA GLY A 30 38.76 30.13 -26.27
C GLY A 30 37.34 30.35 -25.74
N HIS A 31 36.67 31.41 -26.20
CA HIS A 31 35.28 31.68 -25.82
C HIS A 31 34.32 30.63 -26.42
N ALA A 32 34.50 30.28 -27.70
CA ALA A 32 33.70 29.26 -28.36
C ALA A 32 33.89 27.88 -27.72
N ALA A 33 35.14 27.51 -27.42
CA ALA A 33 35.46 26.27 -26.71
C ALA A 33 34.84 26.24 -25.31
N GLY A 34 34.96 27.32 -24.53
CA GLY A 34 34.36 27.42 -23.20
C GLY A 34 32.83 27.28 -23.20
N ILE A 35 32.15 27.87 -24.20
CA ILE A 35 30.70 27.69 -24.38
C ILE A 35 30.36 26.24 -24.72
N GLN A 36 31.12 25.62 -25.64
CA GLN A 36 30.90 24.25 -26.06
C GLN A 36 31.12 23.26 -24.90
N ASP A 37 32.19 23.46 -24.13
CA ASP A 37 32.53 22.64 -22.97
C ASP A 37 31.45 22.77 -21.89
N GLY A 38 31.06 24.01 -21.55
CA GLY A 38 29.99 24.27 -20.58
C GLY A 38 28.65 23.65 -20.99
N ARG A 39 28.27 23.75 -22.27
CA ARG A 39 27.06 23.09 -22.80
C ARG A 39 27.16 21.57 -22.69
N THR A 40 28.29 21.01 -23.09
CA THR A 40 28.52 19.56 -23.06
C THR A 40 28.43 19.03 -21.64
N GLN A 41 29.05 19.72 -20.68
CA GLN A 41 28.98 19.37 -19.27
C GLN A 41 27.53 19.37 -18.75
N VAL A 42 26.81 20.48 -18.95
CA VAL A 42 25.41 20.60 -18.49
C VAL A 42 24.52 19.53 -19.12
N ILE A 43 24.69 19.24 -20.41
CA ILE A 43 23.93 18.19 -21.10
C ILE A 43 24.25 16.81 -20.50
N ASN A 44 25.52 16.52 -20.21
CA ASN A 44 25.92 15.24 -19.63
C ASN A 44 25.38 15.06 -18.21
N GLU A 45 25.43 16.11 -17.40
CA GLU A 45 24.84 16.13 -16.05
C GLU A 45 23.32 15.91 -16.12
N ALA A 46 22.63 16.69 -16.96
CA ALA A 46 21.19 16.55 -17.16
C ALA A 46 20.80 15.15 -17.63
N ASN A 47 21.53 14.58 -18.61
CA ASN A 47 21.29 13.21 -19.08
C ASN A 47 21.49 12.17 -17.98
N THR A 48 22.47 12.38 -17.09
CA THR A 48 22.70 11.48 -15.96
C THR A 48 21.52 11.53 -14.99
N THR A 49 21.05 12.72 -14.64
CA THR A 49 19.87 12.90 -13.79
C THR A 49 18.62 12.30 -14.43
N ILE A 50 18.39 12.53 -15.72
CA ILE A 50 17.23 11.98 -16.46
C ILE A 50 17.24 10.44 -16.40
N ARG A 51 18.40 9.79 -16.61
CA ARG A 51 18.51 8.33 -16.51
C ARG A 51 18.19 7.83 -15.11
N GLN A 52 18.67 8.51 -14.08
CA GLN A 52 18.39 8.15 -12.68
C GLN A 52 16.90 8.28 -12.35
N LEU A 53 16.26 9.38 -12.77
CA LEU A 53 14.83 9.60 -12.60
C LEU A 53 14.00 8.55 -13.36
N ASN A 54 14.36 8.25 -14.60
CA ASN A 54 13.67 7.22 -15.39
C ASN A 54 13.77 5.85 -14.73
N LYS A 55 14.94 5.51 -14.17
CA LYS A 55 15.11 4.27 -13.41
C LYS A 55 14.22 4.27 -12.17
N HIS A 56 14.22 5.36 -11.39
CA HIS A 56 13.38 5.46 -10.19
C HIS A 56 11.89 5.33 -10.51
N VAL A 57 11.41 6.00 -11.56
CA VAL A 57 10.02 5.87 -12.02
C VAL A 57 9.71 4.43 -12.42
N SER A 58 10.60 3.77 -13.17
CA SER A 58 10.42 2.36 -13.53
C SER A 58 10.39 1.43 -12.31
N ASP A 59 11.22 1.69 -11.31
CA ASP A 59 11.25 0.91 -10.07
C ASP A 59 9.94 1.10 -9.27
N GLN A 60 9.43 2.33 -9.22
CA GLN A 60 8.14 2.65 -8.58
C GLN A 60 6.95 2.02 -9.31
N ASP A 61 6.94 2.01 -10.65
CA ASP A 61 5.90 1.37 -11.43
C ASP A 61 5.82 -0.13 -11.15
N ASN A 62 6.99 -0.79 -11.00
CA ASN A 62 7.06 -2.19 -10.61
C ASN A 62 6.52 -2.43 -9.19
N GLU A 63 6.86 -1.57 -8.23
CA GLU A 63 6.33 -1.65 -6.87
C GLU A 63 4.81 -1.47 -6.83
N ILE A 64 4.28 -0.48 -7.56
CA ILE A 64 2.84 -0.24 -7.67
C ILE A 64 2.13 -1.45 -8.27
N ALA A 65 2.69 -2.08 -9.30
CA ALA A 65 2.12 -3.27 -9.93
C ALA A 65 2.03 -4.44 -8.93
N GLU A 66 3.08 -4.67 -8.14
CA GLU A 66 3.11 -5.71 -7.11
C GLU A 66 2.12 -5.42 -5.97
N LEU A 67 2.04 -4.17 -5.51
CA LEU A 67 1.06 -3.75 -4.50
C LEU A 67 -0.38 -3.94 -4.98
N LYS A 68 -0.68 -3.61 -6.24
CA LYS A 68 -2.01 -3.84 -6.84
C LYS A 68 -2.35 -5.33 -6.86
N LYS A 69 -1.39 -6.20 -7.21
CA LYS A 69 -1.59 -7.65 -7.20
C LYS A 69 -1.88 -8.18 -5.79
N ARG A 70 -1.12 -7.73 -4.79
CA ARG A 70 -1.35 -8.10 -3.38
C ARG A 70 -2.72 -7.63 -2.87
N LEU A 71 -3.10 -6.41 -3.22
CA LEU A 71 -4.40 -5.85 -2.86
C LEU A 71 -5.55 -6.66 -3.49
N ALA A 72 -5.43 -7.04 -4.76
CA ALA A 72 -6.40 -7.89 -5.43
C ALA A 72 -6.54 -9.26 -4.74
N ALA A 73 -5.42 -9.90 -4.38
CA ALA A 73 -5.43 -11.16 -3.64
C ALA A 73 -6.12 -11.02 -2.28
N LYS A 74 -5.81 -9.97 -1.52
CA LYS A 74 -6.46 -9.70 -0.22
C LYS A 74 -7.95 -9.39 -0.33
N ASN A 75 -8.37 -8.71 -1.38
CA ASN A 75 -9.79 -8.50 -1.64
C ASN A 75 -10.53 -9.81 -1.93
N ASN A 76 -9.90 -10.74 -2.66
CA ASN A 76 -10.47 -12.07 -2.90
C ASN A 76 -10.57 -12.89 -1.61
N GLU A 77 -9.50 -12.94 -0.80
CA GLU A 77 -9.51 -13.60 0.52
C GLU A 77 -10.64 -13.03 1.41
N LEU A 78 -10.81 -11.71 1.44
CA LEU A 78 -11.87 -11.07 2.21
C LEU A 78 -13.27 -11.43 1.68
N ALA A 79 -13.45 -11.53 0.37
CA ALA A 79 -14.71 -11.92 -0.24
C ALA A 79 -15.08 -13.37 0.12
N GLU A 80 -14.10 -14.29 0.09
CA GLU A 80 -14.28 -15.67 0.51
C GLU A 80 -14.61 -15.78 2.00
N LEU A 81 -13.90 -15.03 2.85
CA LEU A 81 -14.18 -14.99 4.29
C LEU A 81 -15.59 -14.48 4.58
N LYS A 82 -16.03 -13.43 3.89
CA LYS A 82 -17.41 -12.91 4.00
C LYS A 82 -18.45 -13.94 3.56
N ASN A 83 -18.19 -14.66 2.46
CA ASN A 83 -19.10 -15.70 1.99
C ASN A 83 -19.21 -16.84 3.00
N ASN A 84 -18.09 -17.32 3.55
CA ASN A 84 -18.06 -18.36 4.57
C ASN A 84 -18.76 -17.90 5.86
N PHE A 85 -18.52 -16.65 6.28
CA PHE A 85 -19.21 -16.06 7.43
C PHE A 85 -20.73 -16.01 7.21
N ASN A 86 -21.19 -15.57 6.03
CA ASN A 86 -22.62 -15.50 5.72
C ASN A 86 -23.27 -16.90 5.70
N ARG A 87 -22.59 -17.91 5.14
CA ARG A 87 -23.07 -19.30 5.16
C ARG A 87 -23.22 -19.81 6.59
N ASN A 88 -22.21 -19.60 7.43
CA ASN A 88 -22.25 -19.99 8.84
C ASN A 88 -23.36 -19.24 9.59
N ALA A 89 -23.55 -17.94 9.33
CA ALA A 89 -24.62 -17.16 9.95
C ALA A 89 -26.02 -17.68 9.60
N VAL A 90 -26.23 -18.15 8.36
CA VAL A 90 -27.49 -18.79 7.95
C VAL A 90 -27.70 -20.10 8.69
N ILE A 91 -26.69 -20.96 8.77
CA ILE A 91 -26.75 -22.25 9.49
C ILE A 91 -27.04 -22.01 10.99
N MET A 92 -26.26 -21.15 11.64
CA MET A 92 -26.47 -20.79 13.05
C MET A 92 -27.87 -20.22 13.31
N SER A 93 -28.40 -19.42 12.37
CA SER A 93 -29.77 -18.91 12.48
C SER A 93 -30.81 -20.02 12.37
N ALA A 94 -30.60 -21.00 11.48
CA ALA A 94 -31.48 -22.16 11.34
C ALA A 94 -31.45 -23.06 12.58
N GLU A 95 -30.27 -23.34 13.12
CA GLU A 95 -30.08 -24.10 14.37
C GLU A 95 -30.77 -23.40 15.54
N ARG A 96 -30.52 -22.10 15.72
CA ARG A 96 -31.18 -21.28 16.75
C ARG A 96 -32.70 -21.35 16.63
N ASN A 97 -33.24 -21.05 15.45
CA ASN A 97 -34.68 -21.05 15.22
C ASN A 97 -35.31 -22.43 15.47
N THR A 98 -34.58 -23.50 15.15
CA THR A 98 -35.01 -24.88 15.42
C THR A 98 -35.10 -25.13 16.93
N LEU A 99 -34.08 -24.76 17.70
CA LEU A 99 -34.09 -24.87 19.16
C LEU A 99 -35.19 -24.02 19.81
N GLU A 100 -35.38 -22.78 19.33
CA GLU A 100 -36.48 -21.91 19.78
C GLU A 100 -37.85 -22.51 19.47
N THR A 101 -38.01 -23.12 18.29
CA THR A 101 -39.25 -23.81 17.89
C THR A 101 -39.50 -25.04 18.76
N LEU A 102 -38.48 -25.86 19.02
CA LEU A 102 -38.58 -27.03 19.90
C LEU A 102 -38.96 -26.60 21.32
N ALA A 103 -38.26 -25.63 21.88
CA ALA A 103 -38.56 -25.06 23.19
C ALA A 103 -39.98 -24.47 23.29
N SER A 104 -40.50 -23.92 22.20
CA SER A 104 -41.86 -23.35 22.16
C SER A 104 -42.94 -24.42 22.02
N LYS A 105 -42.70 -25.46 21.22
CA LYS A 105 -43.65 -26.55 20.97
C LYS A 105 -43.69 -27.58 22.10
N GLN A 106 -42.60 -27.75 22.82
CA GLN A 106 -42.45 -28.70 23.93
C GLN A 106 -41.89 -27.97 25.16
N PRO A 107 -42.72 -27.18 25.88
CA PRO A 107 -42.27 -26.39 27.02
C PRO A 107 -41.61 -27.21 28.13
N GLU A 108 -42.00 -28.47 28.28
CA GLU A 108 -41.43 -29.44 29.22
C GLU A 108 -39.96 -29.75 28.94
N LEU A 109 -39.51 -29.60 27.68
CA LEU A 109 -38.12 -29.82 27.29
C LEU A 109 -37.24 -28.59 27.41
N LYS A 110 -37.79 -27.40 27.73
CA LYS A 110 -37.01 -26.15 27.82
C LYS A 110 -35.80 -26.31 28.73
N GLY A 111 -35.98 -26.90 29.91
CA GLY A 111 -34.91 -27.09 30.89
C GLY A 111 -33.78 -27.98 30.39
N VAL A 112 -34.14 -29.08 29.72
CA VAL A 112 -33.17 -30.01 29.12
C VAL A 112 -32.42 -29.35 27.97
N ILE A 113 -33.14 -28.67 27.07
CA ILE A 113 -32.56 -27.95 25.93
C ILE A 113 -31.60 -26.86 26.44
N GLY A 114 -32.02 -26.04 27.40
CA GLY A 114 -31.21 -25.00 28.00
C GLY A 114 -29.93 -25.54 28.64
N THR A 115 -30.06 -26.59 29.46
CA THR A 115 -28.92 -27.23 30.14
C THR A 115 -27.89 -27.77 29.14
N ILE A 116 -28.34 -28.56 28.16
CA ILE A 116 -27.43 -29.13 27.15
C ILE A 116 -26.78 -28.02 26.32
N PHE A 117 -27.58 -27.06 25.84
CA PHE A 117 -27.08 -25.97 25.02
C PHE A 117 -26.02 -25.15 25.77
N MET A 118 -26.30 -24.72 27.01
CA MET A 118 -25.38 -23.89 27.79
C MET A 118 -24.11 -24.63 28.19
N SER A 119 -24.19 -25.93 28.48
CA SER A 119 -23.01 -26.77 28.71
C SER A 119 -22.08 -26.78 27.50
N ASN A 120 -22.64 -27.00 26.30
CA ASN A 120 -21.87 -27.00 25.05
C ASN A 120 -21.33 -25.60 24.73
N TYR A 121 -22.16 -24.56 24.87
CA TYR A 121 -21.79 -23.17 24.63
C TYR A 121 -20.61 -22.73 25.51
N ASN A 122 -20.67 -22.99 26.81
CA ASN A 122 -19.62 -22.60 27.75
C ASN A 122 -18.31 -23.35 27.47
N THR A 123 -18.39 -24.63 27.11
CA THR A 123 -17.21 -25.44 26.71
C THR A 123 -16.55 -24.86 25.47
N LEU A 124 -17.34 -24.61 24.42
CA LEU A 124 -16.84 -24.04 23.16
C LEU A 124 -16.29 -22.63 23.35
N CYS A 125 -16.95 -21.79 24.17
CA CYS A 125 -16.45 -20.45 24.46
C CYS A 125 -15.12 -20.51 25.22
N SER A 126 -15.01 -21.39 26.21
CA SER A 126 -13.77 -21.53 26.98
C SER A 126 -12.60 -22.00 26.11
N ASP A 127 -12.84 -22.99 25.24
CA ASP A 127 -11.85 -23.45 24.25
C ASP A 127 -11.46 -22.31 23.28
N ALA A 128 -12.44 -21.61 22.71
CA ALA A 128 -12.20 -20.52 21.79
C ALA A 128 -11.44 -19.34 22.42
N MET A 129 -11.77 -18.98 23.67
CA MET A 129 -11.05 -17.94 24.42
C MET A 129 -9.61 -18.38 24.73
N SER A 130 -9.39 -19.65 25.08
CA SER A 130 -8.04 -20.18 25.32
C SER A 130 -7.16 -20.15 24.06
N LYS A 131 -7.78 -20.29 22.88
CA LYS A 131 -7.12 -20.17 21.56
C LYS A 131 -6.99 -18.72 21.08
N GLY A 132 -7.48 -17.75 21.84
CA GLY A 132 -7.41 -16.33 21.50
C GLY A 132 -8.36 -15.90 20.38
N HIS A 133 -9.40 -16.67 20.08
CA HIS A 133 -10.38 -16.32 19.04
C HIS A 133 -11.23 -15.10 19.42
N PHE A 134 -11.51 -14.90 20.71
CA PHE A 134 -12.15 -13.69 21.23
C PHE A 134 -11.81 -13.48 22.72
N LYS A 135 -12.00 -12.25 23.21
CA LYS A 135 -11.54 -11.80 24.54
C LYS A 135 -12.59 -11.90 25.64
N ALA A 136 -13.87 -11.96 25.29
CA ALA A 136 -14.98 -11.95 26.24
C ALA A 136 -16.10 -12.88 25.77
N ASN A 137 -16.85 -13.44 26.72
CA ASN A 137 -18.04 -14.22 26.42
C ASN A 137 -19.07 -13.31 25.73
N MET A 138 -19.81 -13.85 24.74
CA MET A 138 -20.78 -13.09 23.95
C MET A 138 -21.96 -12.57 24.79
N LEU A 139 -22.22 -13.18 25.95
CA LEU A 139 -23.20 -12.69 26.92
C LEU A 139 -22.73 -11.43 27.67
N ASP A 140 -21.42 -11.27 27.81
CA ASP A 140 -20.78 -10.17 28.55
C ASP A 140 -20.28 -9.05 27.63
N ASP A 141 -20.16 -9.33 26.33
CA ASP A 141 -19.69 -8.41 25.31
C ASP A 141 -20.81 -7.45 24.85
N LYS A 142 -20.70 -6.19 25.28
CA LYS A 142 -21.66 -5.13 24.94
C LYS A 142 -21.67 -4.79 23.46
N ASP A 143 -20.52 -4.84 22.79
CA ASP A 143 -20.41 -4.52 21.37
C ASP A 143 -21.05 -5.65 20.55
N TYR A 144 -20.86 -6.89 20.99
CA TYR A 144 -21.54 -8.04 20.39
C TYR A 144 -23.06 -7.94 20.51
N ALA A 145 -23.59 -7.47 21.65
CA ALA A 145 -25.02 -7.29 21.83
C ALA A 145 -25.65 -6.27 20.87
N VAL A 146 -24.89 -5.24 20.47
CA VAL A 146 -25.34 -4.27 19.45
C VAL A 146 -25.40 -4.90 18.07
N ILE A 147 -24.43 -5.76 17.73
CA ILE A 147 -24.30 -6.36 16.39
C ILE A 147 -25.24 -7.56 16.21
N ALA A 148 -25.44 -8.36 17.25
CA ALA A 148 -26.21 -9.62 17.18
C ALA A 148 -27.27 -9.74 18.30
N PRO A 149 -28.21 -8.79 18.41
CA PRO A 149 -29.15 -8.73 19.53
C PRO A 149 -30.03 -9.97 19.66
N LYS A 150 -30.46 -10.56 18.54
CA LYS A 150 -31.27 -11.79 18.55
C LYS A 150 -30.51 -12.98 19.13
N THR A 151 -29.22 -13.08 18.84
CA THR A 151 -28.37 -14.17 19.36
C THR A 151 -28.18 -13.99 20.86
N VAL A 152 -27.91 -12.77 21.33
CA VAL A 152 -27.76 -12.50 22.77
C VAL A 152 -29.05 -12.81 23.53
N ASN A 153 -30.21 -12.38 23.01
CA ASN A 153 -31.50 -12.71 23.64
C ASN A 153 -31.72 -14.22 23.72
N PHE A 154 -31.38 -14.96 22.67
CA PHE A 154 -31.46 -16.42 22.68
C PHE A 154 -30.55 -17.05 23.73
N LEU A 155 -29.28 -16.61 23.83
CA LEU A 155 -28.34 -17.10 24.84
C LEU A 155 -28.86 -16.82 26.26
N GLN A 156 -29.43 -15.65 26.51
CA GLN A 156 -30.04 -15.29 27.79
C GLN A 156 -31.25 -16.19 28.14
N ASN A 157 -32.09 -16.50 27.15
CA ASN A 157 -33.22 -17.42 27.32
C ASN A 157 -32.71 -18.83 27.66
N MET A 158 -31.72 -19.35 26.93
CA MET A 158 -31.15 -20.67 27.18
C MET A 158 -30.49 -20.76 28.56
N ASN A 159 -29.79 -19.71 28.98
CA ASN A 159 -29.21 -19.60 30.33
C ASN A 159 -30.29 -19.51 31.43
N THR A 160 -31.45 -18.95 31.10
CA THR A 160 -32.59 -18.93 32.02
C THR A 160 -33.22 -20.31 32.12
N TYR A 161 -33.36 -21.03 31.00
CA TYR A 161 -33.90 -22.39 31.00
C TYR A 161 -33.00 -23.40 31.71
N SER A 162 -31.69 -23.19 31.75
CA SER A 162 -30.74 -24.10 32.43
C SER A 162 -30.71 -23.98 33.96
N LYS A 163 -31.47 -23.05 34.54
CA LYS A 163 -31.53 -22.80 35.99
C LYS A 163 -32.83 -23.36 36.56
#